data_AF-A0A965NCV3-F1
#
_entry.id   AF-A0A965NCV3-F1
#
_cell.length_a   1.000
_cell.length_b   1.000
_cell.length_c   1.000
_cell.angle_alpha   90.00
_cell.angle_beta   90.00
_cell.angle_gamma   90.00
#
_symmetry.space_group_name_H-M   'P 1'
#
loop_
_entity.id
_entity.type
_entity.pdbx_description
1 polymer ?
#
loop_
_entity_poly.entity_id
_entity_poly.type
_entity_poly.pdbx_seq_one_letter_code
_entity_poly.pdbx_strand_id
1 'polypeptide(L)'
;MRTSPQQKFYPIIFFSTLIIFLTFSKSLFAWDGIDIKKNSTITIETGNLVREGSIIDFYDSADGNYHTGKVITMNSVSRGSEILIEDFTNNHQERNFLMEE
;
A
#
# COMPACT_ATOMS: atom_id res chain seq x y z
N MET A 1 21.45 -60.01 22.71
CA MET A 1 20.24 -59.26 23.12
C MET A 1 20.48 -57.80 22.72
N ARG A 2 19.73 -57.29 21.73
CA ARG A 2 20.00 -56.01 21.03
C ARG A 2 19.35 -54.87 21.81
N THR A 3 20.11 -53.89 22.28
CA THR A 3 19.55 -52.66 22.86
C THR A 3 19.29 -51.65 21.74
N SER A 4 18.04 -51.21 21.63
CA SER A 4 17.61 -50.18 20.68
C SER A 4 17.95 -48.78 21.22
N PRO A 5 18.48 -47.84 20.41
CA PRO A 5 18.65 -46.48 20.85
C PRO A 5 17.30 -45.74 20.80
N GLN A 6 16.88 -45.20 21.94
CA GLN A 6 15.70 -44.35 22.08
C GLN A 6 15.87 -43.08 21.24
N GLN A 7 15.11 -42.96 20.14
CA GLN A 7 15.01 -41.72 19.37
C GLN A 7 14.30 -40.65 20.22
N LYS A 8 15.00 -39.55 20.54
CA LYS A 8 14.40 -38.41 21.22
C LYS A 8 13.54 -37.62 20.22
N PHE A 9 12.24 -37.80 20.30
CA PHE A 9 11.26 -36.97 19.60
C PHE A 9 11.19 -35.58 20.26
N TYR A 10 11.53 -34.52 19.50
CA TYR A 10 11.28 -33.13 19.91
C TYR A 10 10.17 -32.50 19.04
N PRO A 11 8.88 -32.87 19.19
CA PRO A 11 7.83 -32.37 18.31
C PRO A 11 7.33 -30.96 18.69
N ILE A 12 7.68 -30.46 19.89
CA ILE A 12 7.07 -29.25 20.47
C ILE A 12 7.83 -27.96 20.09
N ILE A 13 9.16 -28.03 19.98
CA ILE A 13 9.99 -26.86 19.63
C ILE A 13 9.85 -26.53 18.13
N PHE A 14 9.61 -27.53 17.28
CA PHE A 14 9.42 -27.32 15.83
C PHE A 14 8.04 -26.75 15.46
N PHE A 15 7.01 -26.98 16.28
CA PHE A 15 5.67 -26.43 16.07
C PHE A 15 5.55 -24.95 16.47
N SER A 16 6.42 -24.50 17.38
CA SER A 16 6.34 -23.14 17.95
C SER A 16 6.98 -22.08 17.05
N THR A 17 7.93 -22.45 16.19
CA THR A 17 8.58 -21.52 15.23
C THR A 17 7.76 -21.29 13.96
N LEU A 18 6.78 -22.15 13.64
CA LEU A 18 5.99 -22.05 12.41
C LEU A 18 4.87 -20.98 12.48
N ILE A 19 4.46 -20.59 13.70
CA ILE A 19 3.31 -19.69 13.91
C ILE A 19 3.71 -18.19 13.81
N ILE A 20 4.99 -17.86 13.91
CA ILE A 20 5.47 -16.47 13.97
C ILE A 20 5.45 -15.76 12.61
N PHE A 21 5.16 -16.46 11.51
CA PHE A 21 5.17 -15.89 10.15
C PHE A 21 3.81 -15.38 9.61
N LEU A 22 2.71 -15.53 10.36
CA LEU A 22 1.35 -15.30 9.83
C LEU A 22 0.77 -13.89 10.02
N THR A 23 1.54 -12.92 10.54
CA THR A 23 1.01 -11.59 10.86
C THR A 23 1.73 -10.48 10.10
N PHE A 24 1.75 -10.55 8.77
CA PHE A 24 1.86 -9.35 7.94
C PHE A 24 0.46 -9.01 7.43
N SER A 25 -0.37 -8.44 8.29
CA SER A 25 -1.62 -7.81 7.89
C SER A 25 -1.28 -6.59 7.02
N LYS A 26 -1.19 -6.78 5.71
CA LYS A 26 -1.16 -5.68 4.75
C LYS A 26 -2.49 -4.93 4.90
N SER A 27 -2.42 -3.61 5.07
CA SER A 27 -3.61 -2.75 5.06
C SER A 27 -4.33 -2.97 3.72
N LEU A 28 -5.56 -3.50 3.78
CA LEU A 28 -6.42 -3.75 2.62
C LEU A 28 -7.20 -2.49 2.20
N PHE A 29 -6.81 -1.31 2.71
CA PHE A 29 -7.43 -0.06 2.33
C PHE A 29 -6.74 0.50 1.08
N ALA A 30 -7.49 0.59 -0.01
CA ALA A 30 -7.13 1.42 -1.14
C ALA A 30 -7.36 2.88 -0.72
N TRP A 31 -6.66 3.80 -1.37
CA TRP A 31 -6.95 5.22 -1.19
C TRP A 31 -7.79 5.65 -2.38
N ASP A 32 -9.06 5.95 -2.14
CA ASP A 32 -9.97 6.49 -3.13
C ASP A 32 -10.16 7.98 -2.90
N GLY A 33 -10.28 8.75 -3.97
CA GLY A 33 -10.36 10.20 -3.88
C GLY A 33 -10.70 10.86 -5.21
N ILE A 34 -10.49 12.18 -5.27
CA ILE A 34 -10.81 13.00 -6.44
C ILE A 34 -9.62 13.91 -6.78
N ASP A 35 -9.26 13.99 -8.06
CA ASP A 35 -8.42 15.08 -8.56
C ASP A 35 -9.23 16.37 -8.57
N ILE A 36 -8.85 17.33 -7.73
CA ILE A 36 -9.61 18.56 -7.51
C ILE A 36 -9.80 19.37 -8.80
N LYS A 37 -8.81 19.35 -9.70
CA LYS A 37 -8.83 20.15 -10.94
C LYS A 37 -9.61 19.44 -12.03
N LYS A 38 -9.44 18.13 -12.19
CA LYS A 38 -10.10 17.34 -13.24
C LYS A 38 -11.50 16.86 -12.84
N ASN A 39 -11.80 16.86 -11.55
CA ASN A 39 -13.01 16.28 -10.97
C ASN A 39 -13.21 14.80 -11.38
N SER A 40 -12.10 14.06 -11.47
CA SER A 40 -12.09 12.62 -11.75
C SER A 40 -11.76 11.82 -10.50
N THR A 41 -12.35 10.64 -10.38
CA THR A 41 -12.00 9.69 -9.32
C THR A 41 -10.58 9.18 -9.52
N ILE A 42 -9.82 9.19 -8.43
CA ILE A 42 -8.46 8.67 -8.32
C ILE A 42 -8.47 7.50 -7.34
N THR A 43 -7.83 6.39 -7.72
CA THR A 43 -7.66 5.22 -6.85
C THR A 43 -6.19 4.84 -6.77
N ILE A 44 -5.65 4.78 -5.57
CA ILE A 44 -4.35 4.16 -5.29
C ILE A 44 -4.64 2.79 -4.68
N GLU A 45 -4.29 1.75 -5.41
CA GLU A 45 -4.58 0.37 -5.02
C GLU A 45 -3.97 -0.02 -3.66
N THR A 46 -4.58 -1.02 -3.03
CA THR A 46 -4.14 -1.54 -1.72
C THR A 46 -2.66 -1.96 -1.73
N GLY A 47 -2.01 -1.85 -0.57
CA GLY A 47 -0.60 -2.27 -0.41
C GLY A 47 0.43 -1.24 -0.87
N ASN A 48 0.00 -0.09 -1.41
CA ASN A 48 0.87 1.06 -1.62
C ASN A 48 1.02 1.87 -0.33
N LEU A 49 2.26 2.10 0.10
CA LEU A 49 2.54 3.02 1.20
C LEU A 49 2.52 4.46 0.64
N VAL A 50 1.48 5.21 0.95
CA VAL A 50 1.37 6.62 0.55
C VAL A 50 2.02 7.50 1.61
N ARG A 51 3.11 8.17 1.23
CA ARG A 51 3.86 9.12 2.06
C ARG A 51 4.63 10.08 1.17
N GLU A 52 4.87 11.30 1.64
CA GLU A 52 5.79 12.26 1.00
C GLU A 52 7.11 11.61 0.55
N GLY A 53 7.51 11.90 -0.68
CA GLY A 53 8.68 11.35 -1.33
C GLY A 53 8.48 9.99 -2.00
N SER A 54 7.37 9.28 -1.73
CA SER A 54 7.10 7.96 -2.32
C SER A 54 6.69 8.09 -3.78
N ILE A 55 7.14 7.14 -4.59
CA ILE A 55 6.63 6.92 -5.95
C ILE A 55 5.46 5.94 -5.83
N ILE A 56 4.32 6.30 -6.40
CA ILE A 56 3.10 5.49 -6.36
C ILE A 56 2.48 5.39 -7.75
N ASP A 57 1.76 4.30 -7.96
CA ASP A 57 0.85 4.15 -9.09
C ASP A 57 -0.57 4.48 -8.64
N PHE A 58 -1.32 5.17 -9.50
CA PHE A 58 -2.71 5.54 -9.26
C PHE A 58 -3.52 5.44 -10.54
N TYR A 59 -4.76 4.99 -10.44
CA TYR A 59 -5.72 4.94 -11.54
C TYR A 59 -6.47 6.28 -11.65
N ASP A 60 -6.56 6.84 -12.85
CA ASP A 60 -7.33 8.06 -13.15
C ASP A 60 -8.53 7.70 -14.02
N SER A 61 -9.74 7.86 -13.46
CA SER A 61 -10.98 7.60 -14.22
C SER A 61 -11.22 8.57 -15.39
N ALA A 62 -10.54 9.72 -15.44
CA ALA A 62 -10.68 10.67 -16.55
C ALA A 62 -10.23 10.07 -17.89
N ASP A 63 -9.15 9.28 -17.88
CA ASP A 63 -8.60 8.63 -19.07
C ASP A 63 -8.66 7.10 -19.00
N GLY A 64 -9.03 6.54 -17.86
CA GLY A 64 -9.18 5.10 -17.66
C GLY A 64 -7.86 4.35 -17.61
N ASN A 65 -6.76 5.03 -17.27
CA ASN A 65 -5.42 4.43 -17.21
C ASN A 65 -4.76 4.63 -15.84
N TYR A 66 -3.73 3.81 -15.61
CA TYR A 66 -2.81 4.00 -14.51
C TYR A 66 -1.74 5.03 -14.87
N HIS A 67 -1.41 5.86 -13.89
CA HIS A 67 -0.34 6.85 -13.92
C HIS A 67 0.63 6.54 -12.79
N THR A 68 1.90 6.91 -12.98
CA THR A 68 2.92 6.83 -11.94
C THR A 68 3.33 8.25 -11.57
N GLY A 69 3.43 8.53 -10.28
CA GLY A 69 3.84 9.85 -9.81
C GLY A 69 4.53 9.83 -8.46
N LYS A 70 5.10 10.96 -8.10
CA LYS A 70 5.74 11.15 -6.80
C LYS A 70 4.88 12.02 -5.90
N VAL A 71 4.66 11.55 -4.67
CA VAL A 71 4.01 12.36 -3.63
C VAL A 71 4.96 13.46 -3.20
N ILE A 72 4.59 14.71 -3.47
CA ILE A 72 5.37 15.91 -3.13
C ILE A 72 5.03 16.37 -1.71
N THR A 73 3.74 16.50 -1.40
CA THR A 73 3.25 16.84 -0.05
C THR A 73 2.02 16.02 0.30
N MET A 74 1.79 15.82 1.60
CA MET A 74 0.62 15.15 2.13
C MET A 74 0.17 15.84 3.42
N ASN A 75 -1.05 16.38 3.41
CA ASN A 75 -1.64 17.06 4.56
C ASN A 75 -2.92 16.33 5.00
N SER A 76 -3.06 16.10 6.30
CA SER A 76 -4.33 15.62 6.85
C SER A 76 -5.35 16.76 6.87
N VAL A 77 -6.56 16.46 6.43
CA VAL A 77 -7.72 17.36 6.43
C VAL A 77 -8.89 16.69 7.17
N SER A 78 -9.96 17.45 7.44
CA SER A 78 -11.04 16.99 8.33
C SER A 78 -11.75 15.69 7.92
N ARG A 79 -11.64 15.25 6.67
CA ARG A 79 -12.28 14.04 6.13
C ARG A 79 -11.34 13.18 5.28
N GLY A 80 -10.04 13.28 5.49
CA GLY A 80 -9.06 12.45 4.79
C GLY A 80 -7.72 13.16 4.59
N SER A 81 -7.15 13.05 3.40
CA SER A 81 -5.83 13.61 3.07
C SER A 81 -5.84 14.41 1.78
N GLU A 82 -5.21 15.58 1.78
CA GLU A 82 -4.88 16.34 0.57
C GLU A 82 -3.45 16.00 0.16
N ILE A 83 -3.27 15.58 -1.10
CA ILE A 83 -1.99 15.07 -1.62
C ILE A 83 -1.63 15.80 -2.91
N LEU A 84 -0.43 16.39 -2.94
CA LEU A 84 0.15 16.92 -4.17
C LEU A 84 1.04 15.86 -4.82
N ILE A 85 0.78 15.53 -6.08
CA ILE A 85 1.54 14.55 -6.86
C ILE A 85 2.14 15.20 -8.10
N GLU A 86 3.41 14.91 -8.36
CA GLU A 86 4.03 15.13 -9.66
C GLU A 86 3.79 13.88 -10.53
N ASP A 87 2.96 14.02 -11.56
CA ASP A 87 2.54 12.95 -12.46
C ASP A 87 3.56 12.75 -13.59
N PHE A 88 4.34 11.67 -13.50
CA PHE A 88 5.38 11.35 -14.49
C PHE A 88 4.79 10.85 -15.81
N THR A 89 3.62 10.23 -15.77
CA THR A 89 2.91 9.77 -16.98
C THR A 89 2.41 10.95 -17.81
N ASN A 90 2.10 12.07 -17.16
CA ASN A 90 1.57 13.26 -17.81
C ASN A 90 2.53 14.46 -17.78
N ASN A 91 3.74 14.28 -18.31
CA ASN A 91 4.74 15.34 -18.47
C ASN A 91 5.07 16.11 -17.18
N HIS A 92 5.18 15.42 -16.05
CA HIS A 92 5.52 16.01 -14.75
C HIS A 92 4.52 17.08 -14.27
N GLN A 93 3.24 16.93 -14.60
CA GLN A 93 2.20 17.84 -14.12
C GLN A 93 1.95 17.65 -12.63
N GLU A 94 1.83 18.77 -11.91
CA GLU A 94 1.36 18.76 -10.53
C GLU A 94 -0.17 18.55 -10.48
N ARG A 95 -0.60 17.63 -9.64
CA ARG A 95 -2.00 17.24 -9.46
C ARG A 95 -2.34 17.20 -7.99
N ASN A 96 -3.49 17.77 -7.62
CA ASN A 96 -3.93 17.85 -6.23
C ASN A 96 -5.10 16.89 -6.01
N PHE A 97 -4.91 15.92 -5.12
CA PHE A 97 -5.87 14.87 -4.82
C PHE A 97 -6.44 15.06 -3.43
N LEU A 98 -7.76 14.99 -3.33
CA LEU A 98 -8.45 14.86 -2.04
C LEU A 98 -8.85 13.40 -1.87
N MET A 99 -8.18 12.71 -0.96
CA MET A 99 -8.36 11.28 -0.68
C MET A 99 -9.23 11.08 0.56
N GLU A 100 -10.14 10.11 0.50
CA GLU A 100 -10.95 9.66 1.63
C GLU A 100 -10.16 8.65 2.46
N GLU A 101 -10.32 8.70 3.79
CA GLU A 101 -9.77 7.73 4.76
C GLU A 101 -10.77 6.61 5.09
#